data_AF-A0A3C0Z2M8-F1
#
_entry.id   AF-A0A3C0Z2M8-F1
#
_cell.length_a   1.000
_cell.length_b   1.000
_cell.length_c   1.000
_cell.angle_alpha   90.00
_cell.angle_beta   90.00
_cell.angle_gamma   90.00
#
_symmetry.space_group_name_H-M   'P 1'
#
loop_
_entity.id
_entity.type
_entity.pdbx_description
1 polymer ?
#
loop_
_entity_poly.entity_id
_entity_poly.type
_entity_poly.pdbx_seq_one_letter_code
_entity_poly.pdbx_strand_id
1 'polypeptide(L)' 'YGTHPSSSTGVTEADNDFITMYAAAGRARLKGDPGPWNAFMDKYVYGCETHHDYLNLLGADVLASVRDVGGALI' A
#
# COMPACT_ATOMS: atom_id res chain seq x y z
N TYR A 1 9.61 -0.36 5.04
CA TYR A 1 8.41 -0.27 4.18
C TYR A 1 8.69 0.12 2.73
N GLY A 2 9.94 0.09 2.22
CA GLY A 2 10.20 0.37 0.80
C GLY A 2 9.67 -0.69 -0.17
N THR A 3 9.39 -1.89 0.33
CA THR A 3 8.75 -3.00 -0.41
C THR A 3 7.22 -2.95 -0.36
N HIS A 4 6.63 -2.05 0.44
CA HIS A 4 5.17 -1.94 0.52
C HIS A 4 4.58 -1.70 -0.88
N PRO A 5 3.49 -2.38 -1.27
CA PRO A 5 2.59 -3.18 -0.43
C PRO A 5 2.96 -4.67 -0.30
N SER A 6 4.08 -5.10 -0.91
CA SER A 6 4.56 -6.49 -0.82
C SER A 6 5.32 -6.77 0.49
N SER A 7 5.40 -8.05 0.84
CA SER A 7 6.16 -8.51 2.00
C SER A 7 7.66 -8.32 1.83
N SER A 8 8.36 -8.13 2.95
CA SER A 8 9.81 -8.23 3.05
C SER A 8 10.11 -9.22 4.17
N THR A 9 10.68 -10.36 3.82
CA THR A 9 10.89 -11.49 4.73
C THR A 9 11.56 -11.05 6.04
N GLY A 10 10.94 -11.34 7.18
CA GLY A 10 11.45 -11.00 8.51
C GLY A 10 11.32 -9.52 8.90
N VAL A 11 10.61 -8.70 8.10
CA VAL A 11 10.45 -7.26 8.35
C VAL A 11 8.99 -6.84 8.26
N THR A 12 8.31 -7.18 7.16
CA THR A 12 6.89 -6.84 6.95
C THR A 12 6.15 -7.95 6.22
N GLU A 13 4.91 -8.18 6.61
CA GLU A 13 3.93 -8.91 5.83
C GLU A 13 3.38 -8.07 4.66
N ALA A 14 2.62 -8.71 3.77
CA ALA A 14 1.95 -8.02 2.68
C ALA A 14 0.72 -7.23 3.18
N ASP A 15 0.54 -6.02 2.67
CA ASP A 15 -0.65 -5.19 2.93
C ASP A 15 -1.77 -5.59 1.96
N ASN A 16 -2.55 -6.61 2.34
CA ASN A 16 -3.61 -7.15 1.49
C ASN A 16 -4.75 -6.15 1.22
N ASP A 17 -4.99 -5.23 2.15
CA ASP A 17 -6.02 -4.19 1.98
C ASP A 17 -5.58 -3.20 0.90
N PHE A 18 -4.32 -2.75 0.96
CA PHE A 18 -3.77 -1.87 -0.08
C PHE A 18 -3.69 -2.57 -1.44
N ILE A 19 -3.29 -3.84 -1.48
CA ILE A 19 -3.28 -4.65 -2.71
C ILE A 19 -4.69 -4.76 -3.30
N THR A 20 -5.71 -4.96 -2.46
CA THR A 20 -7.11 -5.05 -2.88
C THR A 20 -7.59 -3.72 -3.48
N MET A 21 -7.27 -2.60 -2.83
CA MET A 21 -7.58 -1.25 -3.33
C MET A 21 -6.91 -0.99 -4.69
N TYR A 22 -5.62 -1.28 -4.82
CA TYR A 22 -4.87 -1.17 -6.08
C TYR A 22 -5.52 -2.01 -7.19
N ALA A 23 -5.83 -3.28 -6.90
CA ALA A 23 -6.40 -4.19 -7.87
C ALA A 23 -7.81 -3.78 -8.29
N ALA A 24 -8.62 -3.23 -7.37
CA ALA A 24 -9.95 -2.69 -7.69
C ALA A 24 -9.85 -1.49 -8.64
N ALA A 25 -8.98 -0.52 -8.33
CA ALA A 25 -8.76 0.65 -9.17
C ALA A 25 -8.24 0.29 -10.57
N GLY A 26 -7.26 -0.62 -10.65
CA GLY A 26 -6.73 -1.10 -11.93
C GLY A 26 -7.78 -1.82 -12.77
N ARG A 27 -8.62 -2.66 -12.15
CA ARG A 27 -9.71 -3.35 -12.85
C ARG A 27 -10.79 -2.38 -13.35
N ALA A 28 -11.12 -1.32 -12.62
CA ALA A 28 -12.05 -0.31 -13.09
C ALA A 28 -11.55 0.33 -14.40
N ARG A 29 -10.27 0.69 -14.44
CA ARG A 29 -9.63 1.23 -15.65
C ARG A 29 -9.71 0.26 -16.83
N LEU A 30 -9.44 -1.03 -16.62
CA LEU A 30 -9.55 -2.05 -17.67
C LEU A 30 -10.99 -2.24 -18.18
N LYS A 31 -12.00 -1.89 -17.39
CA LYS A 31 -13.42 -1.91 -17.77
C LYS A 31 -13.90 -0.62 -18.43
N GLY A 32 -12.99 0.32 -18.72
CA GLY A 32 -13.32 1.60 -19.35
C GLY A 32 -13.68 2.72 -18.38
N ASP A 33 -13.52 2.52 -17.07
CA ASP A 33 -13.67 3.57 -16.05
C ASP A 33 -12.31 3.93 -15.45
N PRO A 34 -11.58 4.91 -16.03
CA PRO A 34 -10.25 5.28 -15.54
C PRO A 34 -10.29 6.12 -14.26
N GLY A 35 -11.45 6.63 -13.82
CA GLY A 35 -11.56 7.55 -12.70
C GLY A 35 -10.94 7.03 -11.40
N PRO A 36 -11.30 5.81 -10.94
CA PRO A 36 -10.72 5.22 -9.73
C PRO A 36 -9.20 5.02 -9.82
N TRP A 37 -8.69 4.68 -11.00
CA TRP A 37 -7.25 4.51 -11.21
C TRP A 37 -6.51 5.85 -11.12
N ASN A 38 -7.02 6.89 -11.78
CA ASN A 38 -6.40 8.22 -11.74
C ASN A 38 -6.39 8.73 -10.30
N ALA A 39 -7.50 8.64 -9.58
CA ALA A 39 -7.58 9.04 -8.18
C ALA A 39 -6.59 8.26 -7.28
N PHE A 40 -6.41 6.96 -7.53
CA PHE A 40 -5.41 6.15 -6.81
C PHE A 40 -3.98 6.65 -7.09
N MET A 41 -3.63 6.85 -8.36
CA MET A 41 -2.30 7.29 -8.76
C MET A 41 -2.00 8.71 -8.27
N ASP A 42 -2.97 9.62 -8.37
CA ASP A 42 -2.84 10.98 -7.88
C ASP A 42 -2.61 11.01 -6.37
N LYS A 43 -3.29 10.14 -5.61
CA LYS A 43 -3.15 10.08 -4.16
C LYS A 43 -1.84 9.43 -3.71
N TYR A 44 -1.53 8.24 -4.20
CA TYR A 44 -0.45 7.39 -3.65
C TYR A 44 0.86 7.46 -4.42
N VAL A 45 0.89 8.08 -5.61
CA VAL A 45 2.08 8.18 -6.46
C VAL A 45 2.41 9.63 -6.77
N TYR A 46 1.57 10.32 -7.55
CA TYR A 46 1.89 11.66 -8.06
C TYR A 46 1.73 12.76 -7.01
N GLY A 47 0.89 12.55 -6.00
CA GLY A 47 0.72 13.45 -4.86
C GLY A 47 1.76 13.28 -3.75
N CYS A 48 2.64 12.28 -3.86
CA CYS A 48 3.75 12.08 -2.92
C CYS A 48 5.05 12.52 -3.61
N GLU A 49 5.68 13.60 -3.14
CA GLU A 49 6.95 14.06 -3.70
C GLU A 49 8.10 13.14 -3.28
N THR A 50 8.02 12.62 -2.05
CA THR A 50 9.02 11.74 -1.46
C THR A 50 8.40 10.45 -0.95
N HIS A 51 9.25 9.45 -0.70
CA HIS A 51 8.81 8.23 -0.02
C HIS A 51 8.34 8.51 1.41
N HIS A 52 8.83 9.55 2.07
CA HIS A 52 8.35 9.94 3.40
C HIS A 52 6.91 10.45 3.36
N ASP A 53 6.53 11.20 2.31
CA ASP A 53 5.14 11.65 2.13
C ASP A 53 4.20 10.46 1.99
N TYR A 54 4.63 9.44 1.24
CA TYR A 54 3.89 8.19 1.11
C TYR A 54 3.69 7.48 2.46
N LEU A 55 4.75 7.35 3.27
CA LEU A 55 4.66 6.72 4.59
C LEU A 55 3.79 7.53 5.56
N ASN A 56 3.88 8.86 5.51
CA ASN A 56 3.02 9.75 6.30
C ASN A 56 1.55 9.62 5.89
N LEU A 57 1.28 9.48 4.58
CA LEU A 57 -0.05 9.29 4.03
C LEU A 57 -0.67 7.94 4.43
N LEU A 58 0.12 6.87 4.47
CA LEU A 58 -0.33 5.57 4.97
C LEU A 58 -0.64 5.63 6.48
N GLY A 59 0.17 6.38 7.23
CA GLY A 59 0.00 6.56 8.66
C GLY A 59 0.61 5.42 9.50
N ALA A 60 0.91 5.74 10.76
CA ALA A 60 1.63 4.83 11.66
C ALA A 60 0.86 3.53 11.94
N ASP A 61 -0.47 3.58 12.02
CA ASP A 61 -1.29 2.41 12.36
C ASP A 61 -1.23 1.33 11.26
N VAL A 62 -1.34 1.75 9.99
CA VAL A 62 -1.22 0.83 8.84
C VAL A 62 0.17 0.20 8.81
N LEU A 63 1.22 1.03 8.95
CA LEU A 63 2.60 0.54 8.94
C LEU A 63 2.87 -0.43 10.09
N ALA A 64 2.38 -0.14 11.29
CA ALA A 64 2.51 -1.02 12.44
C ALA A 64 1.79 -2.35 12.25
N SER A 65 0.62 -2.35 11.61
CA SER A 65 -0.19 -3.55 11.38
C SER A 65 0.46 -4.58 10.45
N VAL A 66 1.32 -4.13 9.53
CA VAL A 66 2.01 -5.01 8.56
C VAL A 66 3.41 -5.39 9.00
N ARG A 67 3.88 -4.92 10.16
CA ARG A 67 5.20 -5.29 10.67
C ARG A 67 5.22 -6.76 11.06
N ASP A 68 6.25 -7.47 10.61
CA ASP A 68 6.53 -8.83 11.09
C ASP A 68 7.08 -8.72 12.52
N VAL A 69 6.19 -8.93 13.48
CA VAL A 69 6.56 -9.17 14.86
C VAL A 69 6.84 -10.66 14.96
N GLY A 70 8.12 -11.02 14.78
CA GLY A 70 8.62 -12.39 14.73
C GLY A 70 7.84 -13.32 15.65
N GLY A 71 7.46 -14.47 15.07
CA GLY A 71 6.47 -15.42 15.58
C GLY A 71 6.51 -15.64 17.09
N ALA A 72 5.31 -15.94 17.64
CA ALA A 72 5.06 -16.15 19.06
C ALA A 72 6.30 -16.63 19.83
N LEU A 73 6.63 -15.93 20.91
CA LEU A 73 7.43 -16.48 22.00
C LEU A 73 6.75 -17.79 22.42
N ILE A 74 7.18 -18.89 21.82
CA ILE A 74 6.94 -20.26 22.29
C ILE A 74 7.80 -20.53 23.52
#